data_AF-A0A3S3RZM8-F1
#
_entry.id   AF-A0A3S3RZM8-F1
#
_cell.length_a   1.000
_cell.length_b   1.000
_cell.length_c   1.000
_cell.angle_alpha   90.00
_cell.angle_beta   90.00
_cell.angle_gamma   90.00
#
_symmetry.space_group_name_H-M   'P 1'
#
loop_
_entity.id
_entity.type
_entity.pdbx_description
1 polymer ?
#
loop_
_entity_poly.entity_id
_entity_poly.type
_entity_poly.pdbx_seq_one_letter_code
_entity_poly.pdbx_strand_id
1 'polypeptide(L)' 'MWILRQRLKLDARKAIYLFVNKTLPQSSSLMGEIYCQYHEEDGFLYVLFSGENTFG' A
#
# COMPACT_ATOMS: atom_id res chain seq x y z
N MET A 1 5.18 -6.34 -2.25
CA MET A 1 5.63 -5.04 -2.81
C MET A 1 6.42 -5.07 -4.12
N TRP A 2 6.77 -6.23 -4.67
CA TRP A 2 7.57 -6.30 -5.90
C TRP A 2 6.82 -5.83 -7.15
N ILE A 3 5.54 -6.22 -7.31
CA ILE A 3 4.73 -5.88 -8.49
C ILE A 3 4.56 -4.37 -8.66
N LEU A 4 4.29 -3.63 -7.58
CA LEU A 4 4.14 -2.17 -7.62
C LEU A 4 5.43 -1.46 -8.03
N ARG A 5 6.59 -1.92 -7.53
CA ARG A 5 7.91 -1.37 -7.94
C ARG A 5 8.18 -1.58 -9.43
N GLN A 6 7.86 -2.77 -9.95
CA GLN A 6 7.99 -3.08 -11.37
C GLN A 6 7.09 -2.20 -12.24
N ARG A 7 5.83 -2.02 -11.84
CA ARG A 7 4.86 -1.21 -12.59
C ARG A 7 5.19 0.29 -12.55
N LEU A 8 5.64 0.80 -11.41
CA LEU A 8 6.02 2.21 -11.23
C LEU A 8 7.44 2.52 -11.70
N LYS A 9 8.20 1.52 -12.19
CA LYS A 9 9.62 1.63 -12.59
C LYS A 9 10.47 2.30 -11.50
N LEU A 10 10.19 1.98 -10.24
CA LEU A 10 10.89 2.55 -9.10
C LEU A 10 12.19 1.79 -8.83
N ASP A 11 13.27 2.55 -8.68
CA ASP A 11 14.57 2.02 -8.26
C ASP A 11 14.44 1.32 -6.90
N ALA A 12 15.16 0.20 -6.73
CA ALA A 12 15.22 -0.53 -5.47
C ALA A 12 15.72 0.35 -4.31
N ARG A 13 16.49 1.41 -4.59
CA ARG A 13 16.99 2.37 -3.58
C ARG A 13 15.93 3.33 -3.06
N LYS A 14 14.83 3.53 -3.78
CA LYS A 14 13.77 4.43 -3.34
C LYS A 14 12.86 3.75 -2.32
N ALA A 15 12.67 4.40 -1.19
CA ALA A 15 11.67 3.98 -0.22
C ALA A 15 10.27 4.16 -0.83
N ILE A 16 9.38 3.22 -0.50
CA ILE A 16 7.96 3.30 -0.86
C ILE A 16 7.20 2.88 0.38
N TYR A 17 6.33 3.75 0.83
CA TYR A 17 5.39 3.50 1.90
C TYR A 17 4.01 3.35 1.28
N LEU A 18 3.26 2.32 1.69
CA LEU A 18 1.85 2.24 1.35
C LEU A 18 1.01 2.47 2.57
N PHE A 19 -0.11 3.11 2.35
CA PHE A 19 -1.08 3.41 3.37
C PHE A 19 -2.43 2.89 2.90
N VAL A 20 -3.08 2.15 3.79
CA VAL A 20 -4.44 1.65 3.61
C VAL A 20 -5.24 2.24 4.75
N ASN A 21 -6.29 3.00 4.42
CA ASN A 21 -7.11 3.71 5.39
C ASN A 21 -6.28 4.48 6.46
N LYS A 22 -5.29 5.26 5.99
CA LYS A 22 -4.34 6.03 6.82
C LYS A 22 -3.43 5.23 7.77
N THR A 23 -3.37 3.92 7.63
CA THR A 23 -2.49 3.05 8.41
C THR A 23 -1.48 2.35 7.51
N LEU A 24 -0.30 2.00 8.06
CA LEU A 24 0.68 1.16 7.39
C LEU A 24 0.26 -0.31 7.58
N PRO A 25 -0.27 -0.99 6.55
CA PRO A 25 -0.58 -2.41 6.68
C PRO A 25 0.71 -3.20 6.95
N GLN A 26 0.61 -4.27 7.73
CA GLN A 26 1.78 -5.12 7.97
C GLN A 26 2.25 -5.72 6.65
N SER A 27 3.55 -5.63 6.37
CA SER A 27 4.12 -6.10 5.10
C SER A 27 3.99 -7.62 4.89
N SER A 28 3.71 -8.36 5.96
CA SER A 28 3.50 -9.81 5.99
C SER A 28 2.03 -10.23 5.82
N SER A 29 1.07 -9.31 5.92
CA SER A 29 -0.36 -9.63 5.78
C SER A 29 -0.71 -9.98 4.34
N LEU A 30 -1.67 -10.89 4.19
CA LEU A 30 -2.20 -11.25 2.87
C LEU A 30 -3.09 -10.12 2.34
N MET A 31 -3.09 -9.90 1.03
CA MET A 31 -3.98 -8.88 0.43
C MET A 31 -5.46 -9.18 0.65
N GLY A 32 -5.84 -10.45 0.79
CA GLY A 32 -7.20 -10.83 1.16
C GLY A 32 -7.59 -10.37 2.56
N GLU A 33 -6.67 -10.46 3.53
CA GLU A 33 -6.91 -9.98 4.90
C GLU A 33 -7.03 -8.45 4.95
N ILE A 34 -6.14 -7.76 4.23
CA ILE A 34 -6.17 -6.30 4.10
C ILE A 34 -7.48 -5.86 3.43
N TYR A 35 -7.91 -6.55 2.38
CA TYR A 35 -9.19 -6.28 1.72
C TYR A 35 -10.37 -6.48 2.68
N CYS A 36 -10.45 -7.61 3.39
CA CYS A 36 -11.53 -7.85 4.35
C CYS A 36 -11.61 -6.78 5.45
N GLN A 37 -10.46 -6.25 5.89
CA GLN A 37 -10.39 -5.25 6.95
C GLN A 37 -10.63 -3.81 6.48
N TYR A 38 -10.23 -3.47 5.25
CA TYR A 38 -10.12 -2.07 4.80
C TYR A 38 -10.76 -1.79 3.43
N HIS A 39 -11.57 -2.70 2.89
CA HIS A 39 -12.39 -2.38 1.72
C HIS A 39 -13.42 -1.31 2.06
N GLU A 40 -13.76 -0.50 1.07
CA GLU A 40 -14.85 0.47 1.15
C GLU A 40 -16.16 -0.15 0.67
N GLU A 41 -17.29 0.52 0.91
CA GLU A 41 -18.64 0.05 0.51
C GLU A 41 -18.80 -0.11 -1.01
N ASP A 42 -17.95 0.54 -1.81
CA ASP A 42 -17.92 0.39 -3.27
C ASP A 42 -17.28 -0.93 -3.75
N GLY A 43 -16.74 -1.74 -2.83
CA GLY A 43 -16.08 -3.01 -3.12
C GLY A 43 -14.63 -2.86 -3.58
N PHE A 44 -14.03 -1.68 -3.47
CA PHE A 44 -12.63 -1.43 -3.80
C PHE A 44 -11.76 -1.26 -2.55
N LEU A 45 -10.49 -1.60 -2.69
CA LEU A 45 -9.45 -1.35 -1.70
C LEU A 45 -8.58 -0.18 -2.17
N TYR A 46 -8.62 0.91 -1.41
CA TYR A 46 -7.83 2.10 -1.71
C TYR A 46 -6.48 2.03 -1.01
N VAL A 47 -5.42 2.15 -1.82
CA VAL A 47 -4.03 2.14 -1.35
C VAL A 47 -3.35 3.41 -1.80
N LEU A 48 -2.94 4.25 -0.85
CA LEU A 48 -2.09 5.40 -1.12
C LEU A 48 -0.63 4.95 -1.05
N PHE A 49 0.22 5.48 -1.93
CA PHE A 49 1.65 5.27 -1.84
C PHE A 49 2.38 6.61 -1.77
N SER A 50 3.42 6.70 -0.95
CA SER A 50 4.29 7.86 -0.83
C SER A 50 5.75 7.44 -0.87
N GLY A 51 6.60 8.31 -1.40
CA GLY A 51 8.06 8.18 -1.32
C GLY A 51 8.62 8.63 0.04
N GLU A 52 7.82 9.34 0.84
CA GLU A 52 8.19 9.87 2.15
C GLU A 52 7.29 9.26 3.23
N ASN A 53 7.87 9.00 4.41
CA ASN A 53 7.17 8.36 5.54
C ASN A 53 6.27 9.33 6.34
N THR A 54 6.16 10.58 5.90
CA THR A 54 5.33 11.58 6.58
C THR A 54 3.93 11.55 6.00
N PHE A 55 2.99 11.05 6.78
CA PHE A 55 1.59 11.46 6.66
C PHE A 55 1.58 12.98 6.91
N GLY A 56 1.21 13.78 5.91
CA GLY A 56 0.90 15.19 6.09
C GLY A 56 -0.40 15.37 6.86
#